data_AF-A0A4R8VLC4-F1
#
_entry.id   AF-A0A4R8VLC4-F1
#
_cell.length_a   1.000
_cell.length_b   1.000
_cell.length_c   1.000
_cell.angle_alpha   90.00
_cell.angle_beta   90.00
_cell.angle_gamma   90.00
#
_symmetry.space_group_name_H-M   'P 1'
#
loop_
_entity.id
_entity.type
_entity.pdbx_description
1 polymer ?
#
loop_
_entity_poly.entity_id
_entity_poly.type
_entity_poly.pdbx_seq_one_letter_code
_entity_poly.pdbx_strand_id
1 'polypeptide(L)' 'MENIGGHEWVGIMVAVLAGLVVLTLSLVAMVQIGRAAHLCPTKRTNWVLAVLLAPVFGATAWFAVGNRLRLD' A
#
# COMPACT_ATOMS: atom_id res chain seq x y z
N MET A 1 -22.30 -1.29 29.44
CA MET A 1 -22.11 -0.28 28.37
C MET A 1 -20.84 -0.68 27.66
N GLU A 2 -20.98 -1.40 26.55
CA GLU A 2 -19.88 -1.95 25.78
C GLU A 2 -19.00 -0.81 25.25
N ASN A 3 -17.68 -0.93 25.33
CA ASN A 3 -16.72 0.11 24.96
C ASN A 3 -16.58 0.19 23.43
N ILE A 4 -17.67 0.56 22.75
CA ILE A 4 -17.76 0.57 21.27
C ILE A 4 -16.71 1.54 20.67
N GLY A 5 -16.40 2.62 21.39
CA GLY A 5 -15.41 3.61 20.96
C GLY A 5 -13.97 3.07 20.89
N GLY A 6 -13.61 2.05 21.67
CA GLY A 6 -12.24 1.51 21.66
C GLY A 6 -11.83 0.85 20.34
N HIS A 7 -12.79 0.25 19.63
CA HIS A 7 -12.52 -0.54 18.43
C HIS A 7 -12.41 0.32 17.16
N GLU A 8 -13.13 1.43 17.10
CA GLU A 8 -13.12 2.36 15.95
C GLU A 8 -11.76 3.05 15.81
N TRP A 9 -11.19 3.52 16.91
CA TRP A 9 -9.85 4.12 16.94
C TRP A 9 -8.75 3.13 16.54
N VAL A 10 -8.91 1.85 16.91
CA VAL A 10 -7.98 0.79 16.50
C VAL A 10 -8.04 0.58 14.99
N GLY A 11 -9.24 0.54 14.40
CA GLY A 11 -9.40 0.42 12.95
C GLY A 11 -8.75 1.58 12.19
N ILE A 12 -8.95 2.81 12.65
CA ILE A 12 -8.33 4.01 12.06
C ILE A 12 -6.81 3.96 12.21
N MET A 13 -6.29 3.64 13.40
CA MET A 13 -4.84 3.51 13.61
C MET A 13 -4.21 2.46 12.71
N VAL A 14 -4.83 1.29 12.58
CA VAL A 14 -4.35 0.21 11.71
C VAL A 14 -4.35 0.66 10.25
N ALA A 15 -5.39 1.33 9.78
CA ALA A 15 -5.46 1.85 8.41
C ALA A 15 -4.38 2.90 8.13
N VAL A 16 -4.16 3.83 9.06
CA VAL A 16 -3.10 4.85 8.96
C VAL A 16 -1.72 4.19 8.94
N LEU A 17 -1.44 3.27 9.87
CA LEU A 17 -0.17 2.55 9.92
C LEU A 17 0.09 1.74 8.65
N ALA A 18 -0.91 1.02 8.15
CA ALA A 18 -0.80 0.27 6.90
C ALA A 18 -0.47 1.19 5.71
N GLY A 19 -1.15 2.34 5.60
CA GLY A 19 -0.86 3.33 4.57
C GLY A 19 0.56 3.89 4.68
N LEU A 20 1.04 4.14 5.90
CA LEU A 20 2.37 4.67 6.18
C LEU A 20 3.48 3.67 5.84
N VAL A 21 3.25 2.38 6.13
CA VAL A 21 4.15 1.29 5.74
C VAL A 21 4.22 1.18 4.22
N VAL A 22 3.08 1.16 3.53
CA VAL A 22 3.03 1.10 2.06
C VAL A 22 3.76 2.29 1.43
N LEU A 23 3.53 3.50 1.93
CA LEU A 23 4.20 4.71 1.47
C LEU A 23 5.72 4.62 1.67
N THR A 24 6.15 4.21 2.86
CA THR A 24 7.58 4.11 3.20
C THR A 24 8.28 3.07 2.33
N LEU A 25 7.68 1.89 2.14
CA LEU A 25 8.20 0.85 1.25
C LEU A 25 8.29 1.34 -0.20
N SER A 26 7.29 2.10 -0.66
CA SER A 26 7.29 2.68 -2.01
C SER A 26 8.44 3.68 -2.20
N LEU A 27 8.63 4.58 -1.23
CA LEU A 27 9.74 5.55 -1.25
C LEU A 27 11.10 4.87 -1.18
N VAL A 28 11.27 3.88 -0.29
CA VAL A 28 12.49 3.09 -0.18
C VAL A 28 12.80 2.37 -1.49
N ALA A 29 11.80 1.77 -2.13
CA ALA A 29 11.97 1.14 -3.45
C ALA A 29 12.38 2.17 -4.52
N MET A 30 11.74 3.35 -4.57
CA MET A 30 12.15 4.42 -5.49
C MET A 30 13.59 4.89 -5.26
N VAL A 31 14.03 5.00 -3.99
CA VAL A 31 15.41 5.33 -3.64
C VAL A 31 16.37 4.21 -4.08
N GLN A 32 16.02 2.94 -3.87
CA GLN A 32 16.83 1.81 -4.33
C GLN A 32 16.97 1.80 -5.87
N ILE A 33 15.87 2.00 -6.59
CA ILE A 33 15.84 2.12 -8.05
C ILE A 33 16.65 3.33 -8.54
N GLY A 34 16.62 4.45 -7.80
CA GLY A 34 17.41 5.64 -8.10
C GLY A 34 18.91 5.49 -7.85
N ARG A 35 19.28 4.74 -6.82
CA ARG A 35 20.67 4.42 -6.53
C ARG A 35 21.25 3.36 -7.47
N ALA A 36 20.40 2.55 -8.10
CA ALA A 36 20.78 1.64 -9.18
C ALA A 36 21.03 2.40 -10.51
N ALA A 37 22.01 3.31 -10.50
CA ALA A 37 22.36 4.18 -11.63
C ALA A 37 23.05 3.46 -12.81
N HIS A 38 23.25 2.14 -12.72
CA HIS A 38 23.92 1.33 -13.73
C HIS A 38 22.98 0.82 -14.85
N LEU A 39 21.66 0.95 -14.71
CA LEU A 39 20.69 0.40 -15.66
C LEU A 39 19.90 1.49 -16.39
N CYS A 40 19.85 1.35 -17.72
CA CYS A 40 19.17 2.19 -18.72
C CYS A 40 17.88 2.90 -18.20
N PRO A 41 17.69 4.22 -18.45
CA PRO A 41 16.62 5.03 -17.87
C PRO A 41 15.19 4.48 -18.08
N THR A 42 14.95 3.75 -19.17
CA THR A 42 13.65 3.12 -19.47
C THR A 42 13.26 2.01 -18.47
N LYS A 43 14.22 1.23 -17.95
CA LYS A 43 13.95 0.18 -16.95
C LYS A 43 13.60 0.79 -15.60
N ARG A 44 14.18 1.94 -15.27
CA ARG A 44 13.93 2.69 -14.03
C ARG A 44 12.48 3.16 -13.94
N THR A 45 11.96 3.74 -15.01
CA THR A 45 10.55 4.21 -15.08
C THR A 45 9.57 3.05 -14.95
N ASN A 46 9.84 1.90 -15.57
CA ASN A 46 8.97 0.74 -15.47
C ASN A 46 8.87 0.18 -14.04
N TRP A 47 9.99 0.16 -13.31
CA TRP A 47 9.99 -0.27 -11.91
C TRP A 47 9.30 0.72 -10.97
N VAL A 48 9.46 2.03 -11.19
CA VAL A 48 8.70 3.05 -10.45
C VAL A 48 7.20 2.86 -10.69
N LEU A 49 6.79 2.61 -11.93
CA LEU A 49 5.39 2.35 -12.27
C LEU A 49 4.86 1.09 -11.56
N ALA A 50 5.63 0.00 -11.57
CA ALA A 50 5.25 -1.23 -10.88
C ALA A 50 5.11 -1.05 -9.36
N VAL A 51 6.02 -0.30 -8.73
CA VAL A 51 6.00 0.00 -7.30
C VAL A 51 4.80 0.88 -6.92
N LEU A 52 4.40 1.81 -7.79
CA LEU A 52 3.22 2.65 -7.56
C LEU A 52 1.90 1.90 -7.81
N LEU A 53 1.87 1.05 -8.84
CA LEU A 53 0.66 0.31 -9.22
C LEU A 53 0.37 -0.86 -8.27
N ALA A 54 1.40 -1.54 -7.76
CA ALA A 54 1.24 -2.68 -6.85
C ALA A 54 0.33 -2.38 -5.62
N PRO A 55 0.52 -1.30 -4.86
CA PRO A 55 -0.35 -0.98 -3.74
C PRO A 55 -1.75 -0.52 -4.17
N VAL A 56 -1.90 0.12 -5.34
CA VAL A 56 -3.22 0.51 -5.87
C VAL A 56 -4.03 -0.73 -6.24
N PHE A 57 -3.42 -1.67 -6.98
CA PHE A 57 -4.06 -2.95 -7.34
C PHE A 57 -4.28 -3.85 -6.13
N GLY A 58 -3.34 -3.89 -5.18
CA GLY A 58 -3.48 -4.65 -3.94
C GLY A 58 -4.64 -4.13 -3.08
N ALA A 59 -4.74 -2.81 -2.90
CA ALA A 59 -5.83 -2.20 -2.15
C ALA A 59 -7.18 -2.40 -2.86
N THR A 60 -7.27 -2.16 -4.17
CA THR A 60 -8.51 -2.40 -4.92
C THR A 60 -8.94 -3.85 -4.93
N ALA A 61 -8.00 -4.81 -5.03
CA ALA A 61 -8.30 -6.23 -4.89
C ALA A 61 -8.81 -6.57 -3.49
N TRP A 62 -8.19 -6.02 -2.44
CA TRP A 62 -8.62 -6.23 -1.06
C TRP A 62 -10.03 -5.69 -0.81
N PHE A 63 -10.34 -4.49 -1.30
CA PHE A 63 -11.69 -3.91 -1.20
C PHE A 63 -12.72 -4.67 -2.05
N ALA A 64 -12.36 -5.12 -3.25
CA ALA A 64 -13.26 -5.88 -4.11
C ALA A 64 -13.59 -7.28 -3.54
N VAL A 65 -12.61 -7.96 -2.95
CA VAL A 65 -12.80 -9.29 -2.33
C VAL A 65 -13.45 -9.16 -0.95
N GLY A 66 -12.99 -8.24 -0.11
CA GLY A 66 -13.54 -8.01 1.22
C GLY A 66 -15.03 -7.61 1.20
N ASN A 67 -15.48 -6.90 0.15
CA ASN A 67 -16.89 -6.60 -0.02
C ASN A 67 -17.74 -7.83 -0.38
N ARG A 68 -17.18 -8.83 -1.07
CA ARG A 68 -17.89 -10.09 -1.35
C ARG A 68 -18.03 -10.94 -0.10
N LEU A 69 -16.97 -11.06 0.71
CA LEU A 69 -16.98 -11.82 1.97
C LEU A 69 -17.93 -11.26 3.04
N ARG A 70 -18.41 -10.02 2.90
CA ARG A 70 -19.38 -9.39 3.82
C ARG A 70 -20.83 -9.54 3.35
N LEU A 71 -21.04 -9.93 2.09
CA LEU A 71 -22.37 -10.07 1.48
C LEU A 71 -22.86 -11.53 1.39
N ASP A 72 -21.97 -12.49 1.65
CA ASP A 72 -22.30 -13.91 1.87
C ASP A 72 -22.40 -14.21 3.38
#